data_AF-R1DMC7-F1
#
_entry.id   AF-R1DMC7-F1
#
_cell.length_a   1.000
_cell.length_b   1.000
_cell.length_c   1.000
_cell.angle_alpha   90.00
_cell.angle_beta   90.00
_cell.angle_gamma   90.00
#
_symmetry.space_group_name_H-M   'P 1'
#
loop_
_entity.id
_entity.type
_entity.pdbx_description
1 polymer ?
#
loop_
_entity_poly.entity_id
_entity_poly.type
_entity_poly.pdbx_seq_one_letter_code
_entity_poly.pdbx_strand_id
1 'polypeptide(L)' 'AQLLQTLRKYFGHEAFRGSQEEVILKLLQGNHVFYQERTGLGKSLVYQLPALLETPSKGRITLVISPLRSLMQNQVMQL' A
#
# COMPACT_ATOMS: atom_id res chain seq x y z
N ALA A 1 7.14 3.83 13.85
CA ALA A 1 8.52 4.20 13.42
C ALA A 1 8.85 3.63 12.03
N GLN A 2 8.76 2.31 11.82
CA GLN A 2 9.13 1.69 10.54
C GLN A 2 8.23 2.10 9.36
N LEU A 3 6.90 2.24 9.57
CA LEU A 3 5.95 2.65 8.51
C LEU A 3 6.32 3.97 7.83
N LEU A 4 6.51 5.03 8.63
CA LEU A 4 6.84 6.37 8.13
C LEU A 4 8.22 6.38 7.45
N GLN A 5 9.17 5.61 7.96
CA GLN A 5 10.48 5.47 7.35
C GLN A 5 10.39 4.78 5.97
N THR A 6 9.61 3.71 5.85
CA THR A 6 9.35 3.02 4.56
C THR A 6 8.60 3.94 3.59
N LEU A 7 7.61 4.69 4.08
CA LEU A 7 6.88 5.68 3.29
C LEU A 7 7.85 6.70 2.67
N ARG A 8 8.71 7.30 3.50
CA ARG A 8 9.69 8.29 3.04
C ARG A 8 10.70 7.67 2.08
N LYS A 9 11.24 6.50 2.42
CA LYS A 9 12.30 5.85 1.66
C LYS A 9 11.86 5.40 0.26
N TYR A 10 10.67 4.79 0.14
CA TYR A 10 10.23 4.16 -1.10
C TYR A 10 9.22 5.01 -1.89
N PHE A 11 8.45 5.88 -1.22
CA PHE A 11 7.41 6.68 -1.88
C PHE A 11 7.68 8.20 -1.82
N GLY A 12 8.70 8.65 -1.08
CA GLY A 12 9.06 10.08 -1.01
C GLY A 12 8.01 10.97 -0.35
N HIS A 13 7.11 10.40 0.46
CA HIS A 13 6.06 11.15 1.16
C HIS A 13 6.44 11.43 2.61
N GLU A 14 6.29 12.68 3.04
CA GLU A 14 6.65 13.12 4.40
C GLU A 14 5.66 12.69 5.48
N ALA A 15 4.40 12.46 5.09
CA ALA A 15 3.31 12.06 5.96
C ALA A 15 2.24 11.27 5.18
N PHE A 16 1.47 10.45 5.90
CA PHE A 16 0.27 9.80 5.39
C PHE A 16 -0.85 10.82 5.15
N ARG A 17 -1.76 10.51 4.21
CA ARG A 17 -2.94 11.31 3.92
C ARG A 17 -4.20 10.59 4.42
N GLY A 18 -5.15 11.34 4.98
CA GLY A 18 -6.42 10.78 5.44
C GLY A 18 -6.22 9.60 6.39
N SER A 19 -6.94 8.51 6.15
CA SER A 19 -6.89 7.30 6.99
C SER A 19 -5.89 6.24 6.50
N GLN A 20 -4.93 6.59 5.64
CA GLN A 20 -3.97 5.62 5.08
C GLN A 20 -3.19 4.86 6.16
N GLU A 21 -2.66 5.57 7.16
CA GLU A 21 -1.87 4.95 8.24
C GLU A 21 -2.71 3.95 9.04
N GLU A 22 -3.93 4.34 9.43
CA GLU A 22 -4.86 3.49 10.17
C GLU A 22 -5.19 2.21 9.39
N VAL A 23 -5.46 2.33 8.08
CA VAL A 23 -5.80 1.20 7.21
C VAL A 23 -4.60 0.25 7.06
N ILE A 24 -3.39 0.78 6.83
CA ILE A 24 -2.17 -0.03 6.72
C ILE A 24 -1.92 -0.79 8.01
N LEU A 25 -2.08 -0.16 9.17
CA LEU A 25 -1.92 -0.81 10.47
C LEU A 25 -2.92 -1.95 10.66
N LYS A 26 -4.19 -1.75 10.29
CA LYS A 26 -5.20 -2.82 10.33
C LYS A 26 -4.84 -4.00 9.42
N LEU A 27 -4.34 -3.73 8.21
CA LEU A 27 -3.92 -4.77 7.26
C LEU A 27 -2.71 -5.56 7.78
N LEU A 28 -1.70 -4.89 8.36
CA LEU A 28 -0.53 -5.56 8.94
C LEU A 28 -0.87 -6.43 10.16
N GLN A 29 -1.97 -6.14 10.84
CA GLN A 29 -2.51 -6.98 11.92
C GLN A 29 -3.30 -8.20 11.39
N GLY A 30 -3.46 -8.33 10.07
CA GLY A 30 -4.20 -9.43 9.43
C GLY A 30 -5.71 -9.21 9.37
N ASN A 31 -6.20 -7.99 9.60
CA ASN A 31 -7.64 -7.70 9.51
C ASN A 31 -8.11 -7.56 8.05
N HIS A 32 -9.35 -7.95 7.78
CA HIS A 32 -10.02 -7.62 6.53
C HIS A 32 -10.54 -6.18 6.57
N VAL A 33 -10.25 -5.40 5.53
CA VAL A 33 -10.61 -3.99 5.47
C VAL A 33 -11.34 -3.68 4.16
N PHE A 34 -12.54 -3.12 4.26
CA PHE A 34 -13.18 -2.41 3.15
C PHE A 34 -12.73 -0.95 3.18
N TYR A 35 -11.99 -0.52 2.16
CA TYR A 35 -11.45 0.83 2.07
C TYR A 35 -12.11 1.61 0.94
N GLN A 36 -12.96 2.57 1.32
CA GLN A 36 -13.60 3.50 0.40
C GLN A 36 -13.00 4.89 0.56
N GLU A 37 -12.58 5.47 -0.55
CA GLU A 37 -11.95 6.80 -0.56
C GLU A 37 -12.15 7.45 -1.93
N ARG A 38 -11.83 8.73 -2.09
CA ARG A 38 -11.86 9.40 -3.41
C ARG A 38 -10.66 9.00 -4.29
N THR A 39 -10.83 9.11 -5.61
CA THR A 39 -9.74 8.93 -6.58
C THR A 39 -8.63 9.96 -6.33
N GLY A 40 -7.38 9.58 -6.57
CA GLY A 40 -6.23 10.48 -6.43
C GLY A 40 -5.67 10.63 -5.01
N LEU A 41 -6.34 10.12 -3.96
CA LEU A 41 -5.80 10.16 -2.59
C LEU A 41 -4.64 9.17 -2.37
N GLY A 42 -4.31 8.34 -3.36
CA GLY A 42 -3.26 7.33 -3.25
C GLY A 42 -3.75 6.05 -2.55
N LYS A 43 -4.86 5.49 -3.04
CA LYS A 43 -5.38 4.20 -2.52
C LYS A 43 -4.39 3.05 -2.71
N SER A 44 -3.55 3.10 -3.74
CA SER A 44 -2.56 2.05 -4.00
C SER A 44 -1.57 1.86 -2.85
N LEU A 45 -1.23 2.96 -2.17
CA LEU A 45 -0.28 2.97 -1.05
C LEU A 45 -0.70 2.00 0.06
N VAL A 46 -2.01 1.87 0.33
CA VAL A 46 -2.48 1.08 1.47
C VAL A 46 -2.27 -0.42 1.31
N TYR A 47 -2.04 -0.93 0.10
CA TYR A 47 -1.63 -2.32 -0.13
C TYR A 47 -0.16 -2.45 -0.56
N GLN A 48 0.42 -1.43 -1.20
CA GLN A 48 1.84 -1.45 -1.64
C GLN A 48 2.81 -1.34 -0.47
N LEU A 49 2.58 -0.41 0.47
CA LEU A 49 3.48 -0.20 1.59
C LEU A 49 3.55 -1.43 2.53
N PRO A 50 2.43 -2.06 2.93
CA PRO A 50 2.49 -3.32 3.67
C PRO A 50 3.30 -4.40 2.94
N ALA A 51 3.13 -4.52 1.61
CA ALA A 51 3.85 -5.52 0.80
C ALA A 51 5.38 -5.38 0.86
N LEU A 52 5.89 -4.16 1.06
CA LEU A 52 7.33 -3.90 1.23
C LEU A 52 7.85 -4.20 2.64
N LEU A 53 6.97 -4.15 3.64
CA LEU A 53 7.31 -4.41 5.05
C LEU A 53 7.33 -5.90 5.38
N GLU A 54 6.72 -6.73 4.54
CA GLU A 54 6.76 -8.18 4.71
C GLU A 54 8.19 -8.68 4.49
N THR A 55 8.81 -9.24 5.54
CA THR A 55 10.22 -9.60 5.50
C THR A 55 10.49 -10.79 4.59
N PRO A 56 11.65 -10.80 3.88
CA PRO A 56 12.05 -11.88 2.97
C PRO A 56 12.05 -13.27 3.61
N SER A 57 12.27 -13.34 4.92
CA SER A 57 12.27 -14.57 5.73
C SER A 57 10.94 -15.33 5.69
N LYS A 58 9.83 -14.69 5.31
CA LYS A 58 8.49 -15.30 5.21
C LYS A 58 8.01 -15.52 3.78
N GLY A 59 8.73 -15.05 2.75
CA GLY A 59 8.41 -15.30 1.34
C GLY A 59 6.99 -14.92 0.91
N ARG A 60 6.40 -13.88 1.53
CA ARG A 60 5.01 -13.49 1.26
C ARG A 60 4.93 -12.51 0.09
N ILE A 61 3.87 -12.66 -0.70
CA ILE A 61 3.57 -11.86 -1.89
C ILE A 61 2.17 -11.28 -1.71
N THR A 62 2.01 -9.99 -2.01
CA THR A 62 0.69 -9.36 -2.08
C THR A 62 0.09 -9.58 -3.48
N LEU A 63 -1.05 -10.28 -3.56
CA LEU A 63 -1.81 -10.46 -4.79
C LEU A 63 -2.79 -9.31 -4.98
N VAL A 64 -2.65 -8.56 -6.08
CA VAL A 64 -3.56 -7.48 -6.45
C VAL A 64 -4.39 -7.90 -7.65
N ILE A 65 -5.71 -7.96 -7.48
CA ILE A 65 -6.66 -8.27 -8.55
C ILE A 65 -7.18 -6.95 -9.12
N SER A 66 -6.98 -6.74 -10.42
CA SER A 66 -7.41 -5.53 -11.13
C SER A 66 -8.27 -5.91 -12.34
N PRO A 67 -9.39 -5.21 -12.61
CA PRO A 67 -10.30 -5.58 -13.68
C PRO A 67 -9.78 -5.25 -15.08
N LEU A 68 -8.82 -4.33 -15.22
CA LEU A 68 -8.36 -3.81 -16.51
C LEU A 68 -6.84 -3.83 -16.63
N ARG A 69 -6.34 -4.29 -17.78
CA ARG A 69 -4.90 -4.29 -18.10
C ARG A 69 -4.29 -2.90 -18.10
N SER A 70 -5.02 -1.89 -18.57
CA SER A 70 -4.57 -0.49 -18.55
C SER A 70 -4.31 0.02 -17.14
N LEU A 71 -5.17 -0.34 -16.17
CA LEU A 71 -4.97 0.00 -14.77
C LEU A 71 -3.73 -0.71 -14.20
N MET A 72 -3.52 -1.97 -14.55
CA MET A 72 -2.32 -2.70 -14.11
C MET A 72 -1.03 -2.07 -14.66
N GLN A 73 -0.99 -1.76 -15.95
CA GLN A 73 0.16 -1.11 -16.59
C GLN A 73 0.48 0.24 -15.96
N ASN A 74 -0.54 1.06 -15.71
CA ASN A 74 -0.36 2.35 -15.05
C ASN A 74 0.23 2.23 -13.64
N GLN A 75 -0.15 1.19 -12.87
CA GLN A 75 0.43 0.97 -11.54
C GLN A 75 1.87 0.46 -11.61
N VAL A 76 2.18 -0.46 -12.52
CA VAL A 76 3.54 -1.01 -12.67
C VAL A 76 4.53 0.07 -13.14
N MET A 77 4.12 0.99 -14.01
CA MET A 77 4.97 2.10 -14.44
C MET A 77 5.23 3.15 -13.35
N GLN A 78 4.46 3.13 -12.26
CA GLN A 78 4.60 4.05 -11.11
C GLN A 78 5.35 3.43 -9.92
N LEU A 79 5.65 2.13 -9.97
CA LEU A 79 6.48 1.41 -8.99
C LEU A 79 7.97 1.59 -9.32
#